data_AF-A0A2T4D2Q7-F1
#
_entry.id   AF-A0A2T4D2Q7-F1
#
_cell.length_a   1.000
_cell.length_b   1.000
_cell.length_c   1.000
_cell.angle_alpha   90.00
_cell.angle_beta   90.00
_cell.angle_gamma   90.00
#
_symmetry.space_group_name_H-M   'P 1'
#
loop_
_entity.id
_entity.type
_entity.pdbx_description
1 polymer ?
#
loop_
_entity_poly.entity_id
_entity_poly.type
_entity_poly.pdbx_seq_one_letter_code
_entity_poly.pdbx_strand_id
1 'polypeptide(L)'
;QTAAAEPARISEPAAQAEVRTSGEARSNQRSVTDIYFTRKHGDAGELHILVYEEFVHESRAFGNNLDLVLFDTALPEELLYVLDVGQFATPVAAIETFRDGRNTRVSIRGKQEFRHQLEQIDGRLTLTLNAVGQELAEDSSFIQSSQPISLNFQDVPVRQLLQILAEENDLNLVASESVSGNITLRLENVPWERALETILRVNGLDKRIDGNILIVAPAAELAQREQQQLQAAQALAELAPLTSAYIQINYAKASEIAAILRTESSDLLTGRGAVTVDDR
;
A
#
# COMPACT_ATOMS: atom_id res chain seq x y z
N GLN A 1 -21.76 -52.00 -10.25
CA GLN A 1 -22.28 -50.70 -9.77
C GLN A 1 -21.08 -50.00 -9.14
N THR A 2 -20.57 -49.01 -9.86
CA THR A 2 -19.25 -48.40 -9.66
C THR A 2 -19.36 -47.34 -8.57
N ALA A 3 -18.57 -47.47 -7.50
CA ALA A 3 -18.40 -46.43 -6.48
C ALA A 3 -17.42 -45.38 -7.02
N ALA A 4 -17.94 -44.19 -7.33
CA ALA A 4 -17.16 -43.06 -7.81
C ALA A 4 -16.56 -42.31 -6.61
N ALA A 5 -15.26 -42.04 -6.72
CA ALA A 5 -14.49 -41.21 -5.81
C ALA A 5 -14.89 -39.74 -5.92
N GLU A 6 -14.96 -39.08 -4.76
CA GLU A 6 -15.15 -37.64 -4.61
C GLU A 6 -13.77 -36.95 -4.70
N PRO A 7 -13.56 -35.97 -5.61
CA PRO A 7 -12.38 -35.12 -5.54
C PRO A 7 -12.68 -33.78 -4.86
N ALA A 8 -11.69 -33.33 -4.10
CA ALA A 8 -11.62 -32.13 -3.29
C ALA A 8 -11.91 -30.84 -4.07
N ARG A 9 -12.62 -29.90 -3.42
CA ARG A 9 -12.75 -28.51 -3.88
C ARG A 9 -11.43 -27.80 -3.74
N ILE A 10 -10.95 -27.29 -4.87
CA ILE A 10 -9.81 -26.37 -4.98
C ILE A 10 -10.38 -24.96 -4.73
N SER A 11 -9.83 -24.23 -3.77
CA SER A 11 -10.18 -22.84 -3.50
C SER A 11 -9.68 -21.92 -4.63
N GLU A 12 -10.59 -21.30 -5.37
CA GLU A 12 -10.30 -20.20 -6.31
C GLU A 12 -9.94 -18.91 -5.54
N PRO A 13 -8.94 -18.12 -5.98
CA PRO A 13 -8.71 -16.80 -5.42
C PRO A 13 -9.83 -15.83 -5.86
N ALA A 14 -10.28 -14.99 -4.92
CA ALA A 14 -11.34 -14.01 -5.14
C ALA A 14 -10.95 -13.01 -6.25
N ALA A 15 -11.75 -12.96 -7.31
CA ALA A 15 -11.60 -12.01 -8.40
C ALA A 15 -11.80 -10.56 -7.91
N GLN A 16 -10.79 -9.72 -8.08
CA GLN A 16 -10.92 -8.28 -7.91
C GLN A 16 -11.77 -7.73 -9.06
N ALA A 17 -12.82 -6.97 -8.73
CA ALA A 17 -13.68 -6.33 -9.72
C ALA A 17 -12.97 -5.08 -10.26
N GLU A 18 -12.37 -5.20 -11.45
CA GLU A 18 -11.78 -4.08 -12.20
C GLU A 18 -12.58 -3.85 -13.49
N VAL A 19 -13.07 -2.62 -13.71
CA VAL A 19 -13.65 -2.21 -15.00
C VAL A 19 -12.73 -1.21 -15.65
N ARG A 20 -11.96 -1.63 -16.67
CA ARG A 20 -10.98 -0.79 -17.37
C ARG A 20 -11.47 -0.38 -18.76
N THR A 21 -11.25 0.88 -19.14
CA THR A 21 -11.55 1.40 -20.48
C THR A 21 -10.49 2.42 -20.89
N SER A 22 -9.73 2.08 -21.94
CA SER A 22 -8.61 2.87 -22.45
C SER A 22 -8.96 3.56 -23.76
N GLY A 23 -8.32 4.70 -24.00
CA GLY A 23 -8.53 5.50 -25.20
C GLY A 23 -7.27 6.06 -25.85
N GLU A 24 -7.32 6.24 -27.17
CA GLU A 24 -6.18 6.72 -27.97
C GLU A 24 -6.07 8.25 -27.94
N ALA A 25 -4.95 8.76 -27.42
CA ALA A 25 -4.64 10.19 -27.38
C ALA A 25 -4.44 10.76 -28.80
N ARG A 26 -5.18 11.82 -29.17
CA ARG A 26 -4.96 12.58 -30.42
C ARG A 26 -3.88 13.65 -30.21
N SER A 27 -3.06 13.87 -31.24
CA SER A 27 -1.82 14.65 -31.23
C SER A 27 -1.88 16.01 -30.53
N ASN A 28 -1.01 16.17 -29.53
CA ASN A 28 -0.58 17.41 -28.86
C ASN A 28 -1.60 18.18 -28.01
N GLN A 29 -2.70 17.54 -27.60
CA GLN A 29 -3.66 18.13 -26.67
C GLN A 29 -3.79 17.25 -25.42
N ARG A 30 -3.76 17.88 -24.24
CA ARG A 30 -3.94 17.22 -22.96
C ARG A 30 -5.26 16.43 -22.96
N SER A 31 -5.19 15.11 -22.80
CA SER A 31 -6.37 14.25 -22.94
C SER A 31 -6.40 13.14 -21.91
N VAL A 32 -7.61 12.81 -21.45
CA VAL A 32 -7.83 11.61 -20.63
C VAL A 32 -7.52 10.39 -21.48
N THR A 33 -6.67 9.51 -20.96
CA THR A 33 -6.23 8.29 -21.64
C THR A 33 -6.99 7.07 -21.14
N ASP A 34 -7.36 7.03 -19.87
CA ASP A 34 -8.01 5.86 -19.27
C ASP A 34 -8.78 6.30 -18.01
N ILE A 35 -9.95 5.71 -17.79
CA ILE A 35 -10.76 5.90 -16.58
C ILE A 35 -11.22 4.52 -16.12
N TYR A 36 -11.00 4.20 -14.85
CA TYR A 36 -11.45 2.92 -14.29
C TYR A 36 -11.82 3.03 -12.80
N PHE A 37 -12.76 2.18 -12.39
CA PHE A 37 -13.20 2.11 -11.00
C PHE A 37 -12.86 0.75 -10.42
N THR A 38 -12.38 0.75 -9.18
CA THR A 38 -12.12 -0.45 -8.41
C THR A 38 -12.76 -0.34 -7.03
N ARG A 39 -13.14 -1.49 -6.45
CA ARG A 39 -13.52 -1.57 -5.03
C ARG A 39 -12.30 -1.97 -4.22
N LYS A 40 -11.97 -1.18 -3.22
CA LYS A 40 -10.92 -1.48 -2.25
C LYS A 40 -11.51 -2.27 -1.07
N HIS A 41 -10.64 -2.88 -0.26
CA HIS A 41 -11.02 -3.45 1.03
C HIS A 41 -11.72 -2.39 1.91
N GLY A 42 -12.73 -2.82 2.65
CA GLY A 42 -13.57 -1.94 3.47
C GLY A 42 -14.59 -1.11 2.69
N ASP A 43 -15.29 -1.65 1.70
CA ASP A 43 -16.40 -0.94 1.02
C ASP A 43 -16.04 0.43 0.40
N ALA A 44 -14.76 0.77 0.29
CA ALA A 44 -14.28 1.99 -0.34
C ALA A 44 -14.28 1.84 -1.86
N GLY A 45 -14.70 2.90 -2.55
CA GLY A 45 -14.58 3.00 -4.01
C GLY A 45 -13.33 3.80 -4.40
N GLU A 46 -12.60 3.36 -5.41
CA GLU A 46 -11.44 4.07 -5.94
C GLU A 46 -11.64 4.30 -7.44
N LEU A 47 -11.70 5.58 -7.84
CA LEU A 47 -11.75 6.01 -9.23
C LEU A 47 -10.37 6.48 -9.67
N HIS A 48 -9.87 5.90 -10.74
CA HIS A 48 -8.58 6.26 -11.33
C HIS A 48 -8.80 6.95 -12.67
N ILE A 49 -8.11 8.05 -12.88
CA ILE A 49 -8.13 8.83 -14.12
C ILE A 49 -6.68 9.05 -14.53
N LEU A 50 -6.33 8.58 -15.73
CA LEU A 50 -5.01 8.76 -16.33
C LEU A 50 -5.11 9.85 -17.40
N VAL A 51 -4.25 10.85 -17.32
CA VAL A 51 -4.19 11.98 -18.26
C VAL A 51 -2.79 12.06 -18.83
N TYR A 52 -2.70 12.32 -20.13
CA TYR A 52 -1.43 12.62 -20.78
C TYR A 52 -1.01 14.04 -20.37
N GLU A 53 0.09 14.13 -19.60
CA GLU A 53 0.62 15.35 -18.95
C GLU A 53 -0.09 15.79 -17.65
N GLU A 54 0.55 16.73 -16.95
CA GLU A 54 -0.01 17.38 -15.78
C GLU A 54 -1.24 18.22 -16.10
N PHE A 55 -2.23 18.15 -15.22
CA PHE A 55 -3.48 18.89 -15.34
C PHE A 55 -3.88 19.51 -14.01
N VAL A 56 -4.82 20.44 -14.10
CA VAL A 56 -5.46 21.06 -12.93
C VAL A 56 -6.87 20.52 -12.84
N HIS A 57 -7.29 20.17 -11.63
CA HIS A 57 -8.65 19.78 -11.34
C HIS A 57 -9.27 20.64 -10.23
N GLU A 58 -10.59 20.67 -10.19
CA GLU A 58 -11.39 21.17 -9.08
C GLU A 58 -12.44 20.11 -8.72
N SER A 59 -12.59 19.84 -7.42
CA SER A 59 -13.62 18.96 -6.89
C SER A 59 -14.69 19.78 -6.17
N ARG A 60 -15.97 19.43 -6.34
CA ARG A 60 -17.10 20.07 -5.67
C ARG A 60 -18.10 19.04 -5.20
N ALA A 61 -18.15 18.82 -3.89
CA ALA A 61 -19.14 17.96 -3.26
C ALA A 61 -20.46 18.74 -3.03
N PHE A 62 -21.59 18.08 -3.28
CA PHE A 62 -22.92 18.61 -2.98
C PHE A 62 -23.91 17.46 -2.69
N GLY A 63 -24.41 17.41 -1.45
CA GLY A 63 -25.24 16.29 -1.00
C GLY A 63 -24.49 14.96 -1.13
N ASN A 64 -25.09 13.99 -1.81
CA ASN A 64 -24.46 12.69 -2.08
C ASN A 64 -23.75 12.65 -3.43
N ASN A 65 -23.44 13.80 -4.03
CA ASN A 65 -22.81 13.87 -5.34
C ASN A 65 -21.48 14.63 -5.26
N LEU A 66 -20.58 14.32 -6.20
CA LEU A 66 -19.31 14.99 -6.37
C LEU A 66 -19.13 15.28 -7.86
N ASP A 67 -18.96 16.55 -8.21
CA ASP A 67 -18.48 16.96 -9.53
C ASP A 67 -16.97 17.14 -9.47
N LEU A 68 -16.25 16.50 -10.37
CA LEU A 68 -14.82 16.66 -10.59
C LEU A 68 -14.62 17.27 -11.99
N VAL A 69 -14.01 18.43 -12.07
CA VAL A 69 -13.72 19.13 -13.33
C VAL A 69 -12.22 19.06 -13.59
N LEU A 70 -11.84 18.53 -14.75
CA LEU A 70 -10.48 18.55 -15.28
C LEU A 70 -10.38 19.70 -16.28
N PHE A 71 -9.59 20.72 -15.94
CA PHE A 71 -9.46 21.91 -16.77
C PHE A 71 -8.57 21.66 -17.98
N ASP A 72 -9.00 22.20 -19.12
CA ASP A 72 -8.28 22.12 -20.39
C ASP A 72 -7.81 20.70 -20.74
N THR A 73 -8.69 19.73 -20.48
CA THR A 73 -8.42 18.31 -20.66
C THR A 73 -9.51 17.72 -21.54
N ALA A 74 -9.14 17.23 -22.72
CA ALA A 74 -10.06 16.62 -23.66
C ALA A 74 -10.45 15.19 -23.22
N LEU A 75 -11.74 14.87 -23.29
CA LEU A 75 -12.25 13.51 -23.11
C LEU A 75 -12.39 12.84 -24.49
N PRO A 76 -11.78 11.69 -24.77
CA PRO A 76 -12.06 10.88 -25.97
C PRO A 76 -13.51 10.39 -26.05
N GLU A 77 -13.97 9.96 -27.23
CA GLU A 77 -15.37 9.54 -27.42
C GLU A 77 -15.67 8.20 -26.73
N GLU A 78 -14.69 7.31 -26.72
CA GLU A 78 -14.75 6.03 -26.00
C GLU A 78 -14.86 6.19 -24.49
N LEU A 79 -14.42 7.33 -23.95
CA LEU A 79 -14.49 7.62 -22.52
C LEU A 79 -15.71 8.46 -22.13
N LEU A 80 -16.67 8.66 -23.05
CA LEU A 80 -17.94 9.34 -22.80
C LEU A 80 -19.03 8.29 -22.47
N TYR A 81 -19.11 7.87 -21.21
CA TYR A 81 -20.02 6.83 -20.77
C TYR A 81 -20.51 7.03 -19.34
N VAL A 82 -21.54 6.25 -18.99
CA VAL A 82 -22.01 6.08 -17.61
C VAL A 82 -21.56 4.71 -17.12
N LEU A 83 -20.82 4.69 -16.02
CA LEU A 83 -20.46 3.48 -15.30
C LEU A 83 -21.44 3.25 -14.16
N ASP A 84 -22.20 2.16 -14.23
CA ASP A 84 -23.03 1.71 -13.11
C ASP A 84 -22.16 0.89 -12.14
N VAL A 85 -21.96 1.44 -10.94
CA VAL A 85 -21.23 0.78 -9.85
C VAL A 85 -22.16 0.46 -8.66
N GLY A 86 -23.47 0.53 -8.89
CA GLY A 86 -24.50 0.37 -7.88
C GLY A 86 -24.55 -1.02 -7.26
N GLN A 87 -24.11 -2.03 -8.02
CA GLN A 87 -24.08 -3.43 -7.56
C GLN A 87 -22.88 -3.74 -6.67
N PHE A 88 -21.86 -2.90 -6.67
CA PHE A 88 -20.73 -3.05 -5.76
C PHE A 88 -21.11 -2.54 -4.37
N ALA A 89 -20.59 -3.20 -3.33
CA ALA A 89 -20.68 -2.71 -1.95
C ALA A 89 -19.71 -1.54 -1.76
N THR A 90 -20.01 -0.43 -2.41
CA THR A 90 -19.34 0.87 -2.32
C THR A 90 -20.39 1.97 -2.11
N PRO A 91 -20.02 3.13 -1.55
CA PRO A 91 -20.95 4.25 -1.37
C PRO A 91 -21.39 4.87 -2.71
N VAL A 92 -20.79 4.49 -3.83
CA VAL A 92 -21.03 5.06 -5.15
C VAL A 92 -22.12 4.27 -5.88
N ALA A 93 -23.04 4.98 -6.53
CA ALA A 93 -24.09 4.42 -7.38
C ALA A 93 -23.68 4.44 -8.86
N ALA A 94 -23.19 5.57 -9.36
CA ALA A 94 -22.80 5.71 -10.76
C ALA A 94 -21.72 6.78 -10.93
N ILE A 95 -20.93 6.63 -12.00
CA ILE A 95 -19.92 7.61 -12.44
C ILE A 95 -20.24 7.96 -13.88
N GLU A 96 -20.37 9.23 -14.20
CA GLU A 96 -20.72 9.70 -15.53
C GLU A 96 -19.72 10.74 -16.01
N THR A 97 -19.25 10.61 -17.24
CA THR A 97 -18.27 11.50 -17.85
C THR A 97 -18.93 12.40 -18.90
N PHE A 98 -18.53 13.66 -18.89
CA PHE A 98 -19.09 14.70 -19.76
C PHE A 98 -17.97 15.51 -20.40
N ARG A 99 -18.21 15.95 -21.63
CA ARG A 99 -17.44 17.06 -22.23
C ARG A 99 -18.14 18.37 -21.91
N ASP A 100 -17.40 19.29 -21.32
CA ASP A 100 -17.87 20.64 -21.03
C ASP A 100 -16.93 21.66 -21.69
N GLY A 101 -17.20 21.96 -22.96
CA GLY A 101 -16.33 22.79 -23.79
C GLY A 101 -14.91 22.21 -23.92
N ARG A 102 -13.92 22.86 -23.29
CA ARG A 102 -12.52 22.41 -23.24
C ARG A 102 -12.21 21.54 -22.01
N ASN A 103 -13.16 21.38 -21.11
CA ASN A 103 -12.97 20.66 -19.86
C ASN A 103 -13.63 19.28 -19.93
N THR A 104 -13.12 18.38 -19.10
CA THR A 104 -13.79 17.12 -18.81
C THR A 104 -14.46 17.25 -17.46
N ARG A 105 -15.76 16.93 -17.37
CA ARG A 105 -16.47 16.87 -16.08
C ARG A 105 -16.84 15.42 -15.80
N VAL A 106 -16.48 14.94 -14.61
CA VAL A 106 -16.84 13.64 -14.10
C VAL A 106 -17.80 13.86 -12.95
N SER A 107 -19.05 13.40 -13.08
CA SER A 107 -20.02 13.48 -11.99
C SER A 107 -20.19 12.10 -11.36
N ILE A 108 -19.97 12.05 -10.06
CA ILE A 108 -20.07 10.85 -9.23
C ILE A 108 -21.34 10.98 -8.40
N ARG A 109 -22.22 9.99 -8.51
CA ARG A 109 -23.47 9.90 -7.74
C ARG A 109 -23.31 8.86 -6.65
N GLY A 110 -23.52 9.25 -5.40
CA GLY A 110 -23.50 8.38 -4.23
C GLY A 110 -24.87 7.79 -3.90
N LYS A 111 -24.86 6.57 -3.35
CA LYS A 111 -26.03 5.96 -2.68
C LYS A 111 -26.30 6.63 -1.33
N GLN A 112 -25.24 7.12 -0.71
CA GLN A 112 -25.21 7.77 0.60
C GLN A 112 -24.16 8.88 0.60
N GLU A 113 -24.09 9.65 1.68
CA GLU A 113 -23.04 10.64 1.88
C GLU A 113 -21.68 9.95 2.00
N PHE A 114 -20.67 10.51 1.33
CA PHE A 114 -19.31 9.98 1.33
C PHE A 114 -18.30 11.10 1.55
N ARG A 115 -17.14 10.74 2.12
CA ARG A 115 -15.94 11.58 2.10
C ARG A 115 -15.11 11.21 0.89
N HIS A 116 -14.44 12.20 0.33
CA HIS A 116 -13.53 12.01 -0.80
C HIS A 116 -12.11 12.44 -0.45
N GLN A 117 -11.14 11.75 -1.04
CA GLN A 117 -9.72 12.05 -0.95
C GLN A 117 -9.15 12.02 -2.37
N LEU A 118 -8.35 13.02 -2.74
CA LEU A 118 -7.73 13.08 -4.06
C LEU A 118 -6.21 13.00 -3.94
N GLU A 119 -5.62 12.10 -4.73
CA GLU A 119 -4.19 11.94 -4.90
C GLU A 119 -3.86 12.09 -6.40
N GLN A 120 -3.11 13.13 -6.78
CA GLN A 120 -2.62 13.32 -8.15
C GLN A 120 -1.09 13.23 -8.19
N ILE A 121 -0.57 12.30 -8.99
CA ILE A 121 0.87 12.05 -9.15
C ILE A 121 1.16 11.71 -10.61
N ASP A 122 2.08 12.44 -11.23
CA ASP A 122 2.58 12.18 -12.59
C ASP A 122 1.48 11.90 -13.63
N GLY A 123 0.46 12.76 -13.68
CA GLY A 123 -0.66 12.63 -14.62
C GLY A 123 -1.70 11.56 -14.26
N ARG A 124 -1.55 10.85 -13.13
CA ARG A 124 -2.58 9.96 -12.57
C ARG A 124 -3.31 10.64 -11.44
N LEU A 125 -4.64 10.66 -11.47
CA LEU A 125 -5.50 11.08 -10.37
C LEU A 125 -6.25 9.88 -9.81
N THR A 126 -6.13 9.68 -8.51
CA THR A 126 -6.85 8.67 -7.73
C THR A 126 -7.82 9.39 -6.81
N LEU A 127 -9.10 9.07 -6.93
CA LEU A 127 -10.19 9.57 -6.11
C LEU A 127 -10.71 8.43 -5.23
N THR A 128 -10.45 8.49 -3.94
CA THR A 128 -10.95 7.52 -2.96
C THR A 128 -12.24 8.03 -2.33
N LEU A 129 -13.26 7.17 -2.29
CA LEU A 129 -14.63 7.49 -1.88
C LEU A 129 -15.06 6.54 -0.75
N ASN A 130 -15.19 7.08 0.46
CA ASN A 130 -15.48 6.33 1.69
C ASN A 130 -16.84 6.76 2.26
N ALA A 131 -17.65 5.82 2.75
CA ALA A 131 -18.93 6.14 3.39
C ALA A 131 -18.71 6.96 4.67
N VAL A 132 -19.53 8.00 4.89
CA VAL A 132 -19.49 8.76 6.15
C VAL A 132 -19.95 7.87 7.30
N GLY A 133 -19.10 7.68 8.32
CA GLY A 133 -19.41 6.89 9.52
C GLY A 133 -18.82 5.47 9.57
N GLN A 134 -18.19 5.01 8.48
CA GLN A 134 -17.32 3.84 8.49
C GLN A 134 -15.86 4.28 8.43
N GLU A 135 -15.28 4.56 9.59
CA GLU A 135 -13.82 4.45 9.75
C GLU A 135 -13.50 2.96 9.76
N LEU A 136 -13.12 2.42 8.61
CA LEU A 136 -12.73 1.02 8.55
C LEU A 136 -11.40 0.83 9.26
N ALA A 137 -11.55 0.14 10.38
CA ALA A 137 -10.54 -0.37 11.25
C ALA A 137 -9.69 -1.46 10.57
N GLU A 138 -8.91 -1.12 9.55
CA GLU A 138 -7.95 -2.05 8.92
C GLU A 138 -6.53 -1.47 8.88
N ASP A 139 -6.12 -0.71 9.92
CA ASP A 139 -4.72 -0.59 10.42
C ASP A 139 -4.64 0.20 11.76
N SER A 140 -5.61 -0.04 12.65
CA SER A 140 -6.01 0.87 13.74
C SER A 140 -5.07 1.01 14.94
N SER A 141 -3.80 0.59 14.88
CA SER A 141 -2.85 0.91 15.96
C SER A 141 -2.09 2.22 15.71
N PHE A 142 -2.07 2.75 14.48
CA PHE A 142 -1.37 3.99 14.13
C PHE A 142 -2.24 5.07 13.46
N ILE A 143 -3.46 4.74 13.00
CA ILE A 143 -4.31 5.63 12.18
C ILE A 143 -5.12 6.67 12.99
N GLN A 144 -5.10 6.61 14.33
CA GLN A 144 -6.07 7.34 15.14
C GLN A 144 -5.73 8.82 15.43
N SER A 145 -4.59 9.34 14.95
CA SER A 145 -4.11 10.70 15.29
C SER A 145 -3.66 11.56 14.12
N SER A 146 -3.97 11.19 12.88
CA SER A 146 -3.39 11.83 11.71
C SER A 146 -4.33 12.89 11.14
N GLN A 147 -4.00 14.17 11.29
CA GLN A 147 -4.76 15.25 10.64
C GLN A 147 -4.62 15.12 9.11
N PRO A 148 -5.72 15.23 8.34
CA PRO A 148 -5.63 15.20 6.88
C PRO A 148 -4.86 16.42 6.38
N ILE A 149 -3.96 16.20 5.43
CA ILE A 149 -3.15 17.23 4.80
C ILE A 149 -3.60 17.47 3.37
N SER A 150 -3.45 18.71 2.92
CA SER A 150 -3.67 19.12 1.54
C SER A 150 -2.44 19.86 1.05
N LEU A 151 -1.77 19.30 0.05
CA LEU A 151 -0.44 19.73 -0.40
C LEU A 151 -0.42 19.82 -1.93
N ASN A 152 0.33 20.76 -2.48
CA ASN A 152 0.47 20.93 -3.93
C ASN A 152 1.91 21.33 -4.26
N PHE A 153 2.64 20.39 -4.86
CA PHE A 153 4.03 20.53 -5.26
C PHE A 153 4.15 20.23 -6.75
N GLN A 154 4.98 20.99 -7.44
CA GLN A 154 5.25 20.82 -8.87
C GLN A 154 6.76 20.76 -9.05
N ASP A 155 7.25 19.69 -9.66
CA ASP A 155 8.67 19.47 -9.96
C ASP A 155 9.60 19.70 -8.74
N VAL A 156 9.26 19.11 -7.60
CA VAL A 156 10.03 19.28 -6.35
C VAL A 156 10.90 18.05 -6.10
N PRO A 157 12.17 18.21 -5.64
CA PRO A 157 12.99 17.07 -5.25
C PRO A 157 12.33 16.24 -4.15
N VAL A 158 12.29 14.92 -4.34
CA VAL A 158 11.62 13.98 -3.40
C VAL A 158 12.16 14.12 -1.98
N ARG A 159 13.47 14.37 -1.83
CA ARG A 159 14.10 14.60 -0.53
C ARG A 159 13.51 15.79 0.22
N GLN A 160 13.26 16.89 -0.48
CA GLN A 160 12.72 18.11 0.11
C GLN A 160 11.26 17.92 0.53
N LEU A 161 10.49 17.18 -0.26
CA LEU A 161 9.12 16.79 0.09
C LEU A 161 9.07 15.93 1.35
N LEU A 162 9.93 14.91 1.44
CA LEU A 162 10.03 14.05 2.63
C LEU A 162 10.43 14.85 3.87
N GLN A 163 11.27 15.87 3.72
CA GLN A 163 11.66 16.76 4.81
C GLN A 163 10.47 17.56 5.33
N ILE A 164 9.69 18.19 4.44
CA ILE A 164 8.48 18.94 4.81
C ILE A 164 7.49 18.04 5.55
N LEU A 165 7.27 16.82 5.05
CA LEU A 165 6.36 15.86 5.70
C LEU A 165 6.85 15.41 7.08
N ALA A 166 8.16 15.25 7.26
CA ALA A 166 8.74 14.88 8.54
C ALA A 166 8.65 16.03 9.56
N GLU A 167 8.91 17.27 9.12
CA GLU A 167 8.82 18.47 9.95
C GLU A 167 7.38 18.72 10.44
N GLU A 168 6.37 18.55 9.59
CA GLU A 168 4.96 18.71 9.97
C GLU A 168 4.46 17.67 10.99
N ASN A 169 5.15 16.53 11.11
CA ASN A 169 4.77 15.42 12.00
C ASN A 169 5.77 15.18 13.13
N ASP A 170 6.67 16.15 13.40
CA ASP A 170 7.70 16.09 14.45
C ASP A 170 8.66 14.87 14.36
N LEU A 171 8.83 14.33 13.16
CA LEU A 171 9.71 13.18 12.89
C LEU A 171 11.11 13.64 12.47
N ASN A 172 12.14 12.94 12.93
CA ASN A 172 13.52 13.16 12.45
C ASN A 172 13.76 12.34 11.18
N LEU A 173 14.01 13.01 10.05
CA LEU A 173 14.29 12.35 8.78
C LEU A 173 15.78 12.03 8.61
N VAL A 174 16.08 10.80 8.23
CA VAL A 174 17.40 10.35 7.74
C VAL A 174 17.22 9.76 6.35
N ALA A 175 17.55 10.52 5.31
CA ALA A 175 17.49 10.05 3.92
C ALA A 175 18.88 9.66 3.41
N SER A 176 19.02 8.50 2.75
CA SER A 176 20.26 8.13 2.05
C SER A 176 20.57 9.11 0.91
N GLU A 177 21.84 9.28 0.55
CA GLU A 177 22.27 10.13 -0.56
C GLU A 177 21.65 9.69 -1.90
N SER A 178 21.42 8.38 -2.04
CA SER A 178 20.77 7.72 -3.18
C SER A 178 19.31 8.13 -3.42
N VAL A 179 18.68 8.87 -2.50
CA VAL A 179 17.32 9.42 -2.70
C VAL A 179 17.41 10.63 -3.62
N SER A 180 17.14 10.40 -4.91
CA SER A 180 17.16 11.40 -5.99
C SER A 180 15.93 11.27 -6.88
N GLY A 181 15.49 12.38 -7.46
CA GLY A 181 14.33 12.44 -8.34
C GLY A 181 13.47 13.66 -8.04
N ASN A 182 12.68 14.06 -9.03
CA ASN A 182 11.68 15.12 -8.89
C ASN A 182 10.29 14.48 -8.96
N ILE A 183 9.34 15.08 -8.27
CA ILE A 183 7.94 14.63 -8.27
C ILE A 183 7.01 15.83 -8.32
N THR A 184 5.93 15.69 -9.08
CA THR A 184 4.77 16.57 -9.00
C THR A 184 3.64 15.84 -8.29
N LEU A 185 3.12 16.48 -7.24
CA LEU A 185 2.17 15.88 -6.32
C LEU A 185 1.09 16.90 -5.92
N ARG A 186 -0.17 16.50 -6.04
CA ARG A 186 -1.28 17.21 -5.40
C ARG A 186 -2.10 16.25 -4.55
N LEU A 187 -2.31 16.64 -3.30
CA LEU A 187 -3.07 15.91 -2.30
C LEU A 187 -4.19 16.80 -1.78
N GLU A 188 -5.38 16.24 -1.63
CA GLU A 188 -6.54 16.90 -1.03
C GLU A 188 -7.20 15.97 -0.01
N ASN A 189 -7.20 16.38 1.27
CA ASN A 189 -7.79 15.63 2.39
C ASN A 189 -7.17 14.23 2.60
N VAL A 190 -5.87 14.09 2.38
CA VAL A 190 -5.16 12.80 2.47
C VAL A 190 -4.42 12.69 3.80
N PRO A 191 -4.46 11.56 4.53
CA PRO A 191 -3.65 11.35 5.74
C PRO A 191 -2.15 11.36 5.42
N TRP A 192 -1.31 11.90 6.30
CA TRP A 192 0.11 12.07 6.01
C TRP A 192 0.86 10.73 5.83
N GLU A 193 0.49 9.68 6.55
CA GLU A 193 1.10 8.35 6.39
C GLU A 193 0.82 7.78 5.01
N ARG A 194 -0.42 7.97 4.54
CA ARG A 194 -0.86 7.56 3.21
C ARG A 194 -0.12 8.36 2.14
N ALA A 195 0.00 9.67 2.33
CA ALA A 195 0.81 10.53 1.46
C ALA A 195 2.27 10.04 1.38
N LEU A 196 2.90 9.78 2.53
CA LEU A 196 4.25 9.26 2.62
C LEU A 196 4.39 7.93 1.87
N GLU A 197 3.48 6.98 2.11
CA GLU A 197 3.50 5.69 1.41
C GLU A 197 3.35 5.81 -0.09
N THR A 198 2.47 6.69 -0.56
CA THR A 198 2.28 6.90 -1.99
C THR A 198 3.55 7.50 -2.61
N ILE A 199 4.19 8.48 -1.97
CA ILE A 199 5.45 9.09 -2.43
C ILE A 199 6.58 8.04 -2.51
N LEU A 200 6.72 7.22 -1.47
CA LEU A 200 7.75 6.19 -1.40
C LEU A 200 7.56 5.14 -2.50
N ARG A 201 6.31 4.66 -2.68
CA ARG A 201 5.97 3.65 -3.68
C ARG A 201 6.26 4.10 -5.10
N VAL A 202 5.91 5.35 -5.44
CA VAL A 202 6.12 5.90 -6.79
C VAL A 202 7.61 5.98 -7.13
N ASN A 203 8.46 6.29 -6.14
CA ASN A 203 9.90 6.44 -6.34
C ASN A 203 10.71 5.17 -6.04
N GLY A 204 10.06 4.03 -5.77
CA GLY A 204 10.74 2.78 -5.40
C GLY A 204 11.56 2.89 -4.11
N LEU A 205 11.18 3.81 -3.23
CA LEU A 205 11.79 4.01 -1.93
C LEU A 205 11.05 3.19 -0.88
N ASP A 206 11.75 2.91 0.21
CA ASP A 206 11.20 2.24 1.37
C ASP A 206 11.55 3.01 2.65
N LYS A 207 10.74 2.80 3.70
CA LYS A 207 10.89 3.47 5.00
C LYS A 207 11.18 2.47 6.12
N ARG A 208 11.96 2.90 7.10
CA ARG A 208 12.08 2.25 8.41
C ARG A 208 11.88 3.27 9.50
N ILE A 209 10.98 2.98 10.43
CA ILE A 209 10.69 3.84 11.58
C ILE A 209 11.33 3.21 12.81
N ASP A 210 12.24 3.94 13.45
CA ASP A 210 12.86 3.55 14.72
C ASP A 210 12.56 4.65 15.76
N GLY A 211 11.50 4.44 16.54
CA GLY A 211 10.99 5.45 17.46
C GLY A 211 10.57 6.74 16.74
N ASN A 212 11.35 7.82 16.95
CA ASN A 212 11.11 9.14 16.35
C ASN A 212 11.96 9.42 15.09
N ILE A 213 12.64 8.40 14.55
CA ILE A 213 13.53 8.54 13.40
C ILE A 213 12.91 7.81 12.21
N LEU A 214 12.65 8.56 11.14
CA LEU A 214 12.22 8.06 9.84
C LEU A 214 13.44 7.91 8.93
N ILE A 215 13.81 6.66 8.64
CA ILE A 215 14.89 6.33 7.71
C ILE A 215 14.27 6.05 6.34
N VAL A 216 14.75 6.73 5.30
CA VAL A 216 14.29 6.52 3.91
C VAL A 216 15.48 6.20 3.00
N ALA A 217 15.36 5.11 2.25
CA ALA A 217 16.36 4.68 1.28
C ALA A 217 15.70 3.93 0.12
N PRO A 218 16.40 3.73 -1.02
CA PRO A 218 15.92 2.85 -2.08
C PRO A 218 15.67 1.44 -1.54
N ALA A 219 14.57 0.80 -1.94
CA ALA A 219 14.17 -0.51 -1.42
C ALA A 219 15.27 -1.57 -1.60
N ALA A 220 15.99 -1.52 -2.73
CA ALA A 220 17.10 -2.43 -3.01
C ALA A 220 18.28 -2.25 -2.03
N GLU A 221 18.63 -1.02 -1.68
CA GLU A 221 19.71 -0.72 -0.72
C GLU A 221 19.32 -1.19 0.67
N LEU A 222 18.07 -0.94 1.07
CA LEU A 222 17.56 -1.32 2.37
C LEU A 222 17.51 -2.84 2.55
N ALA A 223 17.04 -3.56 1.53
CA ALA A 223 17.02 -5.02 1.50
C ALA A 223 18.44 -5.62 1.55
N GLN A 224 19.38 -5.06 0.79
CA GLN A 224 20.77 -5.52 0.80
C GLN A 224 21.42 -5.33 2.18
N ARG A 225 21.19 -4.18 2.84
CA ARG A 225 21.72 -3.91 4.17
C ARG A 225 21.17 -4.90 5.20
N GLU A 226 19.88 -5.19 5.13
CA GLU A 226 19.22 -6.15 6.02
C GLU A 226 19.78 -7.56 5.82
N GLN A 227 19.92 -8.01 4.56
CA GLN A 227 20.51 -9.30 4.25
C GLN A 227 21.95 -9.42 4.79
N GLN A 228 22.77 -8.38 4.62
CA GLN A 228 24.13 -8.35 5.15
C GLN A 228 24.16 -8.43 6.67
N GLN A 229 23.25 -7.73 7.36
CA GLN A 229 23.16 -7.77 8.82
C GLN A 229 22.75 -9.16 9.31
N LEU A 230 21.78 -9.80 8.67
CA LEU A 230 21.35 -11.16 9.02
C LEU A 230 22.46 -12.18 8.77
N GLN A 231 23.17 -12.09 7.63
CA GLN A 231 24.31 -12.96 7.33
C GLN A 231 25.45 -12.77 8.33
N ALA A 232 25.78 -11.52 8.67
CA ALA A 232 26.80 -11.23 9.68
C ALA A 232 26.41 -11.76 11.07
N ALA A 233 25.14 -11.62 11.45
CA ALA A 233 24.63 -12.16 12.71
C ALA A 233 24.69 -13.69 12.75
N GLN A 234 24.34 -14.36 11.65
CA GLN A 234 24.46 -15.82 11.52
C GLN A 234 25.92 -16.26 11.60
N ALA A 235 26.82 -15.62 10.85
CA ALA A 235 28.25 -15.94 10.87
C ALA A 235 28.86 -15.73 12.28
N LEU A 236 28.45 -14.67 12.98
CA LEU A 236 28.88 -14.43 14.35
C LEU A 236 28.36 -15.50 15.31
N ALA A 237 27.11 -15.93 15.16
CA ALA A 237 26.54 -17.02 15.94
C ALA A 237 27.27 -18.35 15.66
N GLU A 238 27.66 -18.62 14.41
CA GLU A 238 28.46 -19.79 14.01
C GLU A 238 29.89 -19.77 14.56
N LEU A 239 30.48 -18.60 14.73
CA LEU A 239 31.81 -18.43 15.32
C LEU A 239 31.79 -18.41 16.86
N ALA A 240 30.62 -18.25 17.48
CA ALA A 240 30.51 -18.24 18.93
C ALA A 240 30.96 -19.59 19.52
N PRO A 241 31.75 -19.56 20.62
CA PRO A 241 32.24 -20.78 21.26
C PRO A 241 31.09 -21.56 21.91
N LEU A 242 31.10 -22.88 21.74
CA LEU A 242 30.15 -23.77 22.40
C LEU A 242 30.49 -23.87 23.89
N THR A 243 29.47 -23.77 24.74
CA THR A 243 29.58 -24.02 26.18
C THR A 243 28.91 -25.35 26.50
N SER A 244 29.58 -26.16 27.32
CA SER A 244 29.01 -27.38 27.88
C SER A 244 28.41 -27.07 29.26
N ALA A 245 27.18 -27.54 29.49
CA ALA A 245 26.52 -27.47 30.79
C ALA A 245 26.09 -28.88 31.21
N TYR A 246 26.30 -29.21 32.49
CA TYR A 246 25.83 -30.46 33.08
C TYR A 246 24.53 -30.19 33.84
N ILE A 247 23.47 -30.94 33.52
CA ILE A 247 22.15 -30.80 34.14
C ILE A 247 21.82 -32.13 34.82
N GLN A 248 21.72 -32.12 36.14
CA GLN A 248 21.30 -33.29 36.91
C GLN A 248 19.79 -33.46 36.86
N ILE A 249 19.33 -34.68 36.60
CA ILE A 249 17.90 -35.02 36.52
C ILE A 249 17.52 -35.91 37.70
N ASN A 250 16.51 -35.49 38.46
CA ASN A 250 16.13 -36.16 39.72
C ASN A 250 14.88 -37.06 39.63
N TYR A 251 13.98 -36.80 38.67
CA TYR A 251 12.64 -37.44 38.63
C TYR A 251 12.36 -38.24 37.35
N ALA A 252 13.18 -38.08 36.31
CA ALA A 252 13.00 -38.70 35.00
C ALA A 252 14.30 -39.37 34.56
N LYS A 253 14.20 -40.37 33.69
CA LYS A 253 15.38 -41.02 33.10
C LYS A 253 16.03 -40.07 32.10
N ALA A 254 17.34 -39.82 32.25
CA ALA A 254 18.10 -38.95 31.36
C ALA A 254 18.09 -39.45 29.89
N SER A 255 18.03 -40.77 29.69
CA SER A 255 17.92 -41.41 28.39
C SER A 255 16.60 -41.10 27.66
N GLU A 256 15.47 -41.03 28.37
CA GLU A 256 14.17 -40.68 27.78
C GLU A 256 14.12 -39.20 27.39
N ILE A 257 14.68 -38.31 28.23
CA ILE A 257 14.76 -36.87 27.92
C ILE A 257 15.70 -36.63 26.74
N ALA A 258 16.86 -37.30 26.70
CA ALA A 258 17.78 -37.18 25.58
C ALA A 258 17.20 -37.73 24.26
N ALA A 259 16.31 -38.73 24.31
CA ALA A 259 15.59 -39.19 23.13
C ALA A 259 14.64 -38.11 22.59
N ILE A 260 13.93 -37.41 23.47
CA ILE A 260 13.05 -36.29 23.11
C ILE A 260 13.87 -35.13 22.51
N LEU A 261 14.99 -34.77 23.13
CA LEU A 261 15.86 -33.68 22.66
C LEU A 261 16.52 -33.98 21.30
N ARG A 262 16.75 -35.25 20.97
CA ARG A 262 17.31 -35.69 19.68
C ARG A 262 16.26 -35.97 18.61
N THR A 263 14.97 -35.88 18.94
CA THR A 263 13.91 -36.20 17.99
C THR A 263 13.86 -35.13 16.90
N GLU A 264 14.08 -35.49 15.64
CA GLU A 264 14.11 -34.55 14.50
C GLU A 264 12.80 -33.79 14.27
N SER A 265 11.70 -34.27 14.86
CA SER A 265 10.40 -33.60 14.81
C SER A 265 10.28 -32.42 15.78
N SER A 266 11.21 -32.26 16.72
CA SER A 266 11.23 -31.21 17.73
C SER A 266 12.54 -30.46 17.57
N ASP A 267 12.51 -29.34 16.86
CA ASP A 267 13.62 -28.42 16.53
C ASP A 267 14.25 -27.76 17.78
N LEU A 268 14.66 -28.58 18.75
CA LEU A 268 15.11 -28.18 20.08
C LEU A 268 16.63 -28.08 20.18
N LEU A 269 17.35 -28.76 19.27
CA LEU A 269 18.79 -28.67 19.13
C LEU A 269 19.10 -27.98 17.80
N THR A 270 19.86 -26.88 17.87
CA THR A 270 20.48 -26.31 16.67
C THR A 270 21.45 -27.32 16.03
N GLY A 271 21.78 -27.18 14.76
CA GLY A 271 22.73 -28.07 14.06
C GLY A 271 24.14 -28.17 14.68
N ARG A 272 24.49 -27.25 15.60
CA ARG A 272 25.76 -27.25 16.36
C ARG A 272 25.62 -27.78 17.79
N GLY A 273 24.42 -28.08 18.24
CA GLY A 273 24.11 -28.58 19.58
C GLY A 273 24.21 -30.10 19.66
N ALA A 274 24.82 -30.61 20.73
CA ALA A 274 24.86 -32.03 21.01
C ALA A 274 24.49 -32.31 22.48
N VAL A 275 23.74 -33.37 22.68
CA VAL A 275 23.41 -33.91 24.01
C VAL A 275 24.07 -35.27 24.15
N THR A 276 24.70 -35.52 25.29
CA THR A 276 25.20 -36.83 25.72
C THR A 276 24.57 -37.16 27.07
N VAL A 277 24.44 -38.46 27.36
CA VAL A 277 23.88 -38.96 28.62
C VAL A 277 24.95 -39.76 29.32
N ASP A 278 25.06 -39.57 30.63
CA ASP A 278 25.83 -40.43 31.54
C ASP A 278 24.83 -41.08 32.51
N ASP A 279 24.76 -42.41 32.53
CA ASP A 279 23.80 -43.21 33.31
C ASP A 279 24.34 -43.63 34.69
N ARG A 280 25.46 -43.03 35.13
CA ARG A 280 26.16 -43.38 36.39
C ARG A 280 25.53 -42.83 37.65
#